data_AF-A0A3S1DPZ7-F1
#
_entry.id   AF-A0A3S1DPZ7-F1
#
_cell.length_a   1.000
_cell.length_b   1.000
_cell.length_c   1.000
_cell.angle_alpha   90.00
_cell.angle_beta   90.00
_cell.angle_gamma   90.00
#
_symmetry.space_group_name_H-M   'P 1'
#
loop_
_entity.id
_entity.type
_entity.pdbx_description
1 polymer ?
#
loop_
_entity_poly.entity_id
_entity_poly.type
_entity_poly.pdbx_seq_one_letter_code
_entity_poly.pdbx_strand_id
1 'polypeptide(L)'
;YPFAPWEGSAAHFVGIIGATMGPIFGVMMVDYYLIRKSEVDVEALYREDGEFRFQSGWHVNAFIAAGIGAIFSSILPNFTNWLPSWWGVYGWFFGVAIAGAVYYVLRSMALGAGAKVAKA
;
A
#
# COMPACT_ATOMS: atom_id res chain seq x y z
N TYR A 1 22.63 22.92 -12.58
CA TYR A 1 21.79 22.02 -11.77
C TYR A 1 21.45 20.83 -12.65
N PRO A 2 21.93 19.62 -12.33
CA PRO A 2 21.53 18.44 -13.08
C PRO A 2 20.03 18.22 -12.87
N PHE A 3 19.24 18.33 -13.93
CA PHE A 3 17.78 18.16 -13.90
C PHE A 3 17.38 16.69 -13.97
N ALA A 4 18.28 15.86 -14.52
CA ALA A 4 18.01 14.48 -14.78
C ALA A 4 18.40 13.57 -13.60
N PRO A 5 17.53 12.65 -13.16
CA PRO A 5 17.80 11.77 -12.02
C PRO A 5 18.98 10.80 -12.22
N TRP A 6 19.43 10.60 -13.46
CA TRP A 6 20.60 9.76 -13.79
C TRP A 6 21.95 10.49 -13.72
N GLU A 7 21.97 11.83 -13.63
CA GLU A 7 23.22 12.61 -13.58
C GLU A 7 23.86 12.64 -12.18
N GLY A 8 23.10 12.35 -11.12
CA GLY A 8 23.58 12.31 -9.73
C GLY A 8 23.91 10.90 -9.23
N SER A 9 22.89 10.04 -9.15
CA SER A 9 23.05 8.60 -8.84
C SER A 9 21.77 7.85 -9.21
N ALA A 10 21.78 7.21 -10.39
CA ALA A 10 20.67 6.40 -10.87
C ALA A 10 20.27 5.30 -9.86
N ALA A 11 21.24 4.74 -9.12
CA ALA A 11 21.00 3.71 -8.12
C ALA A 11 20.12 4.21 -6.95
N HIS A 12 20.36 5.43 -6.47
CA HIS A 12 19.53 6.01 -5.39
C HIS A 12 18.12 6.33 -5.88
N PHE A 13 17.97 6.87 -7.10
CA PHE A 13 16.66 7.12 -7.69
C PHE A 13 15.85 5.83 -7.83
N VAL A 14 16.43 4.79 -8.42
CA VAL A 14 15.78 3.48 -8.57
C VAL A 14 15.49 2.86 -7.20
N GLY A 15 16.38 3.00 -6.22
CA GLY A 15 16.17 2.50 -4.86
C GLY A 15 14.94 3.11 -4.19
N ILE A 16 14.75 4.42 -4.29
CA ILE A 16 13.58 5.12 -3.71
C ILE A 16 12.29 4.70 -4.41
N ILE A 17 12.29 4.63 -5.75
CA ILE A 17 11.12 4.17 -6.50
C ILE A 17 10.78 2.72 -6.16
N GLY A 18 11.77 1.82 -6.15
CA GLY A 18 11.58 0.42 -5.80
C GLY A 18 11.03 0.24 -4.39
N ALA A 19 11.53 1.01 -3.41
CA ALA A 19 11.09 0.92 -2.03
C ALA A 19 9.64 1.39 -1.82
N THR A 20 9.16 2.38 -2.59
CA THR A 20 7.75 2.82 -2.54
C THR A 20 6.79 1.88 -3.28
N MET A 21 7.27 1.11 -4.25
CA MET A 21 6.44 0.09 -4.94
C MET A 21 6.06 -1.09 -4.03
N GLY A 22 6.89 -1.44 -3.06
CA GLY A 22 6.62 -2.55 -2.13
C GLY A 22 5.30 -2.42 -1.37
N PRO A 23 5.07 -1.32 -0.62
CA PRO A 23 3.80 -1.08 0.07
C PRO A 23 2.58 -1.15 -0.83
N ILE A 24 2.66 -0.57 -2.04
CA ILE A 24 1.57 -0.60 -3.01
C ILE A 24 1.27 -2.04 -3.43
N PHE A 25 2.32 -2.81 -3.74
CA PHE A 25 2.20 -4.23 -4.06
C PHE A 25 1.56 -5.03 -2.92
N GLY A 26 1.94 -4.76 -1.67
CA GLY A 26 1.32 -5.39 -0.49
C GLY A 26 -0.18 -5.14 -0.40
N VAL A 27 -0.62 -3.90 -0.59
CA VAL A 27 -2.06 -3.56 -0.60
C VAL A 27 -2.79 -4.30 -1.72
N MET A 28 -2.26 -4.29 -2.94
CA MET A 28 -2.88 -4.96 -4.10
C MET A 28 -3.00 -6.48 -3.89
N MET A 29 -1.94 -7.12 -3.39
CA MET A 29 -1.93 -8.56 -3.12
C MET A 29 -3.00 -8.95 -2.11
N VAL A 30 -3.13 -8.19 -1.02
CA VAL A 30 -4.13 -8.45 0.00
C VAL A 30 -5.54 -8.19 -0.53
N ASP A 31 -5.75 -7.10 -1.26
CA ASP A 31 -7.06 -6.78 -1.83
C ASP A 31 -7.53 -7.90 -2.77
N TYR A 32 -6.67 -8.31 -3.70
CA TYR A 32 -7.03 -9.30 -4.71
C TYR A 32 -7.16 -10.71 -4.12
N TYR A 33 -6.14 -11.21 -3.40
CA TYR A 33 -6.10 -12.61 -2.99
C TYR A 33 -6.84 -12.90 -1.68
N LEU A 34 -6.76 -12.01 -0.68
CA LEU A 34 -7.32 -12.29 0.64
C LEU A 34 -8.75 -11.76 0.80
N ILE A 35 -9.03 -10.56 0.28
CA ILE A 35 -10.33 -9.91 0.45
C ILE A 35 -11.28 -10.34 -0.64
N ARG A 36 -10.87 -10.20 -1.89
CA ARG A 36 -11.68 -10.50 -3.08
C ARG A 36 -11.57 -11.95 -3.54
N LYS A 37 -10.67 -12.74 -2.95
CA LYS A 37 -10.49 -14.17 -3.26
C LYS A 37 -10.31 -14.44 -4.75
N SER A 38 -9.58 -13.56 -5.43
CA SER A 38 -9.32 -13.60 -6.88
C SER A 38 -10.56 -13.39 -7.77
N GLU A 39 -11.69 -12.96 -7.20
CA GLU A 39 -12.90 -12.60 -7.94
C GLU A 39 -13.01 -11.07 -8.05
N VAL A 40 -12.84 -10.54 -9.26
CA VAL A 40 -12.99 -9.11 -9.56
C VAL A 40 -14.02 -8.96 -10.66
N ASP A 41 -15.03 -8.13 -10.40
CA ASP A 41 -15.99 -7.71 -11.41
C ASP A 41 -15.33 -6.69 -12.34
N VAL A 42 -15.02 -7.13 -13.56
CA VAL A 42 -14.37 -6.30 -14.58
C VAL A 42 -15.33 -5.22 -15.08
N GLU A 43 -16.62 -5.49 -15.18
CA GLU A 43 -17.60 -4.49 -15.65
C GLU A 43 -17.72 -3.35 -14.64
N ALA A 44 -17.77 -3.69 -13.35
CA ALA A 44 -17.83 -2.69 -12.29
C ALA A 44 -16.59 -1.77 -12.24
N LEU A 45 -15.42 -2.21 -12.73
CA LEU A 45 -14.23 -1.35 -12.84
C LEU A 45 -14.42 -0.19 -13.83
N TYR A 46 -15.28 -0.34 -14.83
CA TYR A 46 -15.57 0.70 -15.82
C TYR A 46 -16.73 1.62 -15.42
N ARG A 47 -17.38 1.35 -14.27
CA ARG A 47 -18.54 2.12 -13.81
C ARG A 47 -18.16 3.08 -12.69
N GLU A 48 -18.46 4.36 -12.88
CA GLU A 48 -18.16 5.41 -11.89
C GLU A 48 -19.01 5.33 -10.62
N ASP A 49 -20.16 4.67 -10.71
CA ASP A 49 -21.14 4.42 -9.65
C ASP A 49 -21.07 2.98 -9.09
N GLY A 50 -20.07 2.21 -9.51
CA GLY A 50 -19.88 0.81 -9.10
C GLY A 50 -19.24 0.64 -7.71
N GLU A 51 -19.01 -0.61 -7.32
CA GLU A 51 -18.42 -0.98 -6.02
C GLU A 51 -17.03 -0.37 -5.77
N PHE A 52 -16.32 0.02 -6.83
CA PHE A 52 -14.99 0.62 -6.78
C PHE A 52 -15.02 2.15 -6.57
N ARG A 53 -16.20 2.76 -6.40
CA ARG A 53 -16.31 4.19 -6.07
C ARG A 53 -15.83 4.48 -4.64
N PHE A 54 -15.81 3.51 -3.72
CA PHE A 54 -15.39 3.68 -2.32
C PHE A 54 -15.91 5.00 -1.69
N GLN A 55 -15.03 5.83 -1.12
CA GLN A 55 -15.36 7.14 -0.58
C GLN A 55 -15.18 8.22 -1.65
N SER A 56 -16.20 8.42 -2.49
CA SER A 56 -16.23 9.45 -3.53
C SER A 56 -15.08 9.37 -4.56
N GLY A 57 -14.71 8.16 -4.95
CA GLY A 57 -13.62 7.83 -5.88
C GLY A 57 -12.30 7.45 -5.19
N TRP A 58 -12.22 7.55 -3.85
CA TRP A 58 -10.99 7.33 -3.11
C TRP A 58 -11.04 6.11 -2.20
N HIS A 59 -10.02 5.26 -2.31
CA HIS A 59 -9.82 4.13 -1.42
C HIS A 59 -8.94 4.54 -0.21
N VAL A 60 -9.46 5.37 0.68
CA VAL A 60 -8.69 5.97 1.80
C VAL A 60 -7.92 4.93 2.63
N ASN A 61 -8.52 3.77 2.90
CA ASN A 61 -7.84 2.69 3.64
C ASN A 61 -6.60 2.14 2.93
N ALA A 62 -6.61 2.11 1.58
CA ALA A 62 -5.47 1.67 0.78
C ALA A 62 -4.33 2.69 0.86
N PHE A 63 -4.64 3.99 0.80
CA PHE A 63 -3.65 5.05 0.96
C PHE A 63 -3.02 5.08 2.35
N ILE A 64 -3.83 4.91 3.41
CA ILE A 64 -3.32 4.84 4.78
C ILE A 64 -2.38 3.64 4.93
N ALA A 65 -2.77 2.47 4.44
CA ALA A 65 -1.96 1.26 4.51
C ALA A 65 -0.64 1.40 3.71
N ALA A 66 -0.71 1.92 2.49
CA ALA A 66 0.46 2.16 1.65
C ALA A 66 1.40 3.20 2.29
N GLY A 67 0.86 4.27 2.87
CA GLY A 67 1.63 5.28 3.59
C GLY A 67 2.37 4.72 4.79
N ILE A 68 1.69 3.90 5.62
CA ILE A 68 2.33 3.21 6.75
C ILE A 68 3.42 2.27 6.26
N GLY A 69 3.17 1.45 5.22
CA GLY A 69 4.21 0.59 4.66
C GLY A 69 5.40 1.36 4.08
N ALA A 70 5.17 2.53 3.46
CA ALA A 70 6.22 3.39 2.93
C ALA A 70 7.11 3.96 4.05
N ILE A 71 6.50 4.29 5.19
CA ILE A 71 7.24 4.72 6.37
C ILE A 71 8.21 3.63 6.83
N PHE A 72 7.76 2.39 6.97
CA PHE A 72 8.59 1.29 7.46
C PHE A 72 9.58 0.71 6.43
N SER A 73 9.30 0.85 5.13
CA SER A 73 10.18 0.37 4.06
C SER A 73 11.28 1.36 3.69
N SER A 74 10.97 2.66 3.70
CA SER A 74 11.82 3.69 3.11
C SER A 74 12.22 4.77 4.11
N ILE A 75 11.25 5.34 4.83
CA ILE A 75 11.52 6.54 5.64
C ILE A 75 12.30 6.19 6.91
N LEU A 76 11.81 5.23 7.69
CA LEU A 76 12.43 4.83 8.95
C LEU A 76 13.88 4.30 8.76
N PRO A 77 14.17 3.42 7.78
CA PRO A 77 15.52 2.88 7.59
C PRO A 77 16.54 3.89 7.04
N ASN A 78 16.09 4.89 6.26
CA ASN A 78 16.99 5.87 5.65
C ASN A 78 17.19 7.13 6.52
N PHE A 79 16.22 7.48 7.36
CA PHE A 79 16.26 8.73 8.14
C PHE A 79 16.46 8.52 9.65
N THR A 80 16.44 7.28 10.14
CA THR A 80 16.64 6.98 11.57
C THR A 80 17.60 5.82 11.79
N ASN A 81 18.31 5.82 12.92
CA ASN A 81 19.12 4.69 13.39
C ASN A 81 18.33 3.76 14.33
N TRP A 82 17.00 3.87 14.33
CA TRP A 82 16.14 3.11 15.25
C TRP A 82 15.94 1.66 14.80
N LEU A 83 16.13 1.41 13.51
CA LEU A 83 16.05 0.07 12.94
C LEU A 83 17.45 -0.52 12.77
N PRO A 84 17.58 -1.85 12.87
CA PRO A 84 18.83 -2.53 12.55
C PRO A 84 19.30 -2.20 11.14
N SER A 85 20.63 -2.11 10.94
CA SER A 85 21.24 -1.78 9.64
C SER A 85 20.83 -2.73 8.51
N TRP A 86 20.50 -3.98 8.84
CA TRP A 86 20.01 -4.98 7.88
C TRP A 86 18.56 -4.75 7.44
N TRP A 87 17.78 -3.95 8.17
CA TRP A 87 16.37 -3.70 7.82
C TRP A 87 16.25 -3.01 6.46
N GLY A 88 17.13 -2.05 6.16
CA GLY A 88 17.13 -1.34 4.87
C GLY A 88 17.30 -2.27 3.67
N VAL A 89 18.04 -3.38 3.84
CA VAL A 89 18.25 -4.39 2.79
C VAL A 89 16.94 -5.12 2.45
N TYR A 90 16.08 -5.34 3.45
CA TYR A 90 14.80 -6.03 3.30
C TYR A 90 13.60 -5.09 3.42
N GLY A 91 13.83 -3.77 3.38
CA GLY A 91 12.80 -2.75 3.63
C GLY A 91 11.59 -2.92 2.72
N TRP A 92 11.83 -3.36 1.47
CA TRP A 92 10.78 -3.70 0.51
C TRP A 92 9.81 -4.77 1.05
N PHE A 93 10.33 -5.90 1.56
CA PHE A 93 9.52 -7.00 2.08
C PHE A 93 8.73 -6.57 3.32
N PHE A 94 9.34 -5.78 4.20
CA PHE A 94 8.64 -5.21 5.35
C PHE A 94 7.55 -4.23 4.93
N GLY A 95 7.79 -3.40 3.92
CA GLY A 95 6.79 -2.52 3.33
C GLY A 95 5.58 -3.28 2.81
N VAL A 96 5.82 -4.35 2.04
CA VAL A 96 4.78 -5.25 1.53
C VAL A 96 3.99 -5.87 2.69
N ALA A 97 4.67 -6.47 3.66
CA ALA A 97 4.03 -7.17 4.77
C ALA A 97 3.22 -6.23 5.67
N ILE A 98 3.78 -5.07 6.03
CA ILE A 98 3.13 -4.09 6.90
C ILE A 98 1.96 -3.43 6.19
N ALA A 99 2.14 -2.97 4.94
CA ALA A 99 1.04 -2.38 4.18
C ALA A 99 -0.09 -3.38 3.98
N GLY A 100 0.23 -4.63 3.61
CA GLY A 100 -0.75 -5.69 3.46
C GLY A 100 -1.51 -5.98 4.76
N ALA A 101 -0.81 -6.15 5.89
CA ALA A 101 -1.44 -6.42 7.17
C ALA A 101 -2.35 -5.28 7.63
N VAL A 102 -1.87 -4.03 7.52
CA VAL A 102 -2.66 -2.84 7.87
C VAL A 102 -3.89 -2.75 6.99
N TYR A 103 -3.74 -2.95 5.68
CA TYR A 103 -4.86 -2.92 4.74
C TYR A 103 -5.90 -3.98 5.06
N TYR A 104 -5.47 -5.21 5.35
CA TYR A 104 -6.34 -6.32 5.74
C TYR A 104 -7.16 -5.98 6.98
N VAL A 105 -6.52 -5.43 8.03
CA VAL A 105 -7.18 -5.04 9.27
C VAL A 105 -8.16 -3.90 9.03
N LEU A 106 -7.75 -2.84 8.35
CA LEU A 106 -8.63 -1.70 8.04
C LEU A 106 -9.85 -2.12 7.22
N ARG A 107 -9.66 -3.01 6.25
CA ARG A 107 -10.75 -3.44 5.36
C ARG A 107 -11.67 -4.46 6.02
N SER A 108 -11.15 -5.39 6.81
CA SER A 108 -11.97 -6.32 7.61
C SER A 108 -12.82 -5.58 8.65
N MET A 109 -12.28 -4.57 9.33
CA MET A 109 -13.05 -3.71 10.24
C MET A 109 -14.14 -2.92 9.52
N ALA A 110 -13.84 -2.34 8.35
CA ALA A 110 -14.83 -1.60 7.58
C ALA A 110 -15.99 -2.48 7.09
N LEU A 111 -15.71 -3.70 6.63
CA LEU A 111 -16.73 -4.68 6.24
C LEU A 111 -17.60 -5.10 7.44
N GLY A 112 -16.97 -5.36 8.60
CA GLY A 112 -17.69 -5.69 9.84
C GLY A 112 -18.56 -4.55 10.37
N ALA A 113 -18.11 -3.30 10.24
CA ALA A 113 -18.88 -2.12 10.63
C ALA A 113 -20.12 -1.92 9.74
N GLY A 114 -19.98 -2.05 8.42
CA GLY A 114 -21.11 -1.97 7.49
C GLY A 114 -22.18 -3.03 7.76
N ALA A 115 -21.77 -4.26 8.07
CA ALA A 115 -22.70 -5.35 8.42
C ALA A 115 -23.48 -5.11 9.73
N LYS A 116 -22.90 -4.38 10.70
CA LYS A 116 -23.60 -4.00 11.93
C LYS A 116 -24.61 -2.88 11.71
N VAL A 117 -24.27 -1.88 10.90
CA VAL A 117 -25.18 -0.76 10.57
C VAL A 117 -26.39 -1.26 9.77
N ALA A 118 -26.21 -2.21 8.84
CA ALA A 118 -27.31 -2.78 8.06
C ALA A 118 -28.30 -3.64 8.88
N LYS A 119 -27.95 -4.03 10.11
CA LYS A 119 -28.78 -4.84 11.01
C LYS A 119 -29.48 -4.04 12.12
N ALA A 120 -29.17 -2.76 12.28
CA ALA A 120 -29.76 -1.86 13.27
C ALA A 120 -30.89 -1.04 12.65
#